data_AF-A0A6V7DEQ9-F1
#
_entry.id   AF-A0A6V7DEQ9-F1
#
_cell.length_a   1.000
_cell.length_b   1.000
_cell.length_c   1.000
_cell.angle_alpha   90.00
_cell.angle_beta   90.00
_cell.angle_gamma   90.00
#
_symmetry.space_group_name_H-M   'P 1'
#
loop_
_entity.id
_entity.type
_entity.pdbx_description
1 polymer ?
#
loop_
_entity_poly.entity_id
_entity_poly.type
_entity_poly.pdbx_seq_one_letter_code
_entity_poly.pdbx_strand_id
1 'polypeptide(L)'
;MSIQSKTEHSLNDLIAISRDGKDFYDEAAAKVDDAELATLFRRIAGVKSDIVSNLSSVVAAAGGEPKTSGTMVGSMQQFYGKVRATLGDTKYGYVAELEESEDRLLKAFDETIADQDTPAAARDAALRLLPEVRACHDVMRNRKHAMKSAA
;
A
#
# COMPACT_ATOMS: atom_id res chain seq x y z
N MET A 1 -10.12 -26.56 3.61
CA MET A 1 -10.18 -25.15 4.03
C MET A 1 -11.60 -24.64 3.87
N SER A 2 -12.14 -23.97 4.90
CA SER A 2 -13.45 -23.31 4.84
C SER A 2 -13.37 -22.00 4.05
N ILE A 3 -14.49 -21.52 3.49
CA ILE A 3 -14.57 -20.25 2.74
C ILE A 3 -14.07 -19.06 3.58
N GLN A 4 -14.37 -19.07 4.89
CA GLN A 4 -13.86 -18.13 5.88
C GLN A 4 -12.32 -18.08 5.87
N SER A 5 -11.65 -19.21 6.09
CA SER A 5 -10.18 -19.31 6.14
C SER A 5 -9.51 -18.92 4.83
N LYS A 6 -10.13 -19.22 3.67
CA LYS A 6 -9.62 -18.76 2.38
C LYS A 6 -9.76 -17.25 2.21
N THR A 7 -10.93 -16.68 2.57
CA THR A 7 -11.17 -15.22 2.51
C THR A 7 -10.20 -14.48 3.42
N GLU A 8 -10.02 -14.97 4.64
CA GLU A 8 -9.10 -14.42 5.60
C GLU A 8 -7.67 -14.43 5.05
N HIS A 9 -7.19 -15.57 4.53
CA HIS A 9 -5.85 -15.66 3.97
C HIS A 9 -5.64 -14.71 2.78
N SER A 10 -6.55 -14.74 1.79
CA SER A 10 -6.45 -13.91 0.58
C SER A 10 -6.50 -12.42 0.88
N LEU A 11 -7.33 -11.98 1.82
CA LEU A 11 -7.52 -10.54 2.09
C LEU A 11 -6.61 -9.99 3.20
N ASN A 12 -6.19 -10.81 4.17
CA ASN A 12 -5.35 -10.32 5.26
C ASN A 12 -3.95 -9.92 4.78
N ASP A 13 -3.43 -10.55 3.72
CA ASP A 13 -2.17 -10.13 3.12
C ASP A 13 -2.32 -8.76 2.43
N LEU A 14 -3.40 -8.55 1.68
CA LEU A 14 -3.72 -7.23 1.09
C LEU A 14 -3.91 -6.15 2.16
N ILE A 15 -4.60 -6.48 3.27
CA ILE A 15 -4.79 -5.57 4.40
C ILE A 15 -3.45 -5.21 5.02
N ALA A 16 -2.57 -6.17 5.25
CA ALA A 16 -1.27 -5.92 5.86
C ALA A 16 -0.39 -5.03 4.98
N ILE A 17 -0.29 -5.33 3.68
CA ILE A 17 0.51 -4.52 2.74
C ILE A 17 -0.09 -3.10 2.61
N SER A 18 -1.42 -2.97 2.59
CA SER A 18 -2.08 -1.66 2.53
C SER A 18 -1.85 -0.83 3.80
N ARG A 19 -1.84 -1.47 4.98
CA ARG A 19 -1.49 -0.82 6.26
C ARG A 19 -0.03 -0.36 6.27
N ASP A 20 0.89 -1.23 5.85
CA ASP A 20 2.31 -0.87 5.76
C ASP A 20 2.52 0.32 4.83
N GLY A 21 1.87 0.31 3.66
CA GLY A 21 1.91 1.44 2.73
C GLY A 21 1.36 2.71 3.35
N LYS A 22 0.20 2.65 4.02
CA LYS A 22 -0.41 3.78 4.71
C LYS A 22 0.55 4.40 5.72
N ASP A 23 1.07 3.59 6.65
CA ASP A 23 1.97 4.07 7.70
C ASP A 23 3.23 4.69 7.06
N PHE A 24 3.70 4.12 5.95
CA PHE A 24 4.84 4.64 5.22
C PHE A 24 4.59 5.98 4.53
N TYR A 25 3.42 6.20 3.94
CA TYR A 25 3.03 7.53 3.48
C TYR A 25 2.89 8.53 4.62
N ASP A 26 2.32 8.14 5.76
CA ASP A 26 2.16 9.02 6.92
C ASP A 26 3.54 9.46 7.46
N GLU A 27 4.48 8.52 7.58
CA GLU A 27 5.86 8.83 7.97
C GLU A 27 6.58 9.70 6.93
N ALA A 28 6.50 9.36 5.64
CA ALA A 28 7.13 10.13 4.59
C ALA A 28 6.56 11.56 4.53
N ALA A 29 5.25 11.73 4.71
CA ALA A 29 4.60 13.03 4.74
C ALA A 29 5.03 13.91 5.91
N ALA A 30 5.39 13.31 7.04
CA ALA A 30 5.89 14.02 8.22
C ALA A 30 7.37 14.42 8.08
N LYS A 31 8.14 13.73 7.23
CA LYS A 31 9.59 13.85 7.13
C LYS A 31 10.08 14.50 5.83
N VAL A 32 9.22 14.68 4.84
CA VAL A 32 9.55 15.35 3.58
C VAL A 32 9.46 16.87 3.74
N ASP A 33 10.50 17.59 3.31
CA ASP A 33 10.54 19.06 3.39
C ASP A 33 9.66 19.77 2.34
N ASP A 34 9.11 19.01 1.40
CA ASP A 34 8.33 19.50 0.28
C ASP A 34 6.83 19.44 0.58
N ALA A 35 6.19 20.60 0.69
CA ALA A 35 4.78 20.70 1.08
C ALA A 35 3.82 20.04 0.07
N GLU A 36 4.15 20.06 -1.23
CA GLU A 36 3.34 19.41 -2.26
C GLU A 36 3.43 17.89 -2.13
N LEU A 37 4.65 17.35 -1.95
CA LEU A 37 4.85 15.92 -1.70
C LEU A 37 4.17 15.48 -0.40
N ALA A 38 4.31 16.25 0.68
CA ALA A 38 3.67 15.93 1.96
C ALA A 38 2.13 15.86 1.81
N THR A 39 1.55 16.78 1.05
CA THR A 39 0.10 16.77 0.77
C THR A 39 -0.31 15.56 -0.07
N LEU A 40 0.47 15.23 -1.10
CA LEU A 40 0.24 14.06 -1.93
C LEU A 40 0.30 12.76 -1.11
N PHE A 41 1.32 12.61 -0.28
CA PHE A 41 1.51 11.42 0.55
C PHE A 41 0.35 11.24 1.54
N ARG A 42 -0.09 12.29 2.23
CA ARG A 42 -1.28 12.22 3.11
C ARG A 42 -2.54 11.83 2.36
N ARG A 43 -2.72 12.33 1.12
CA ARG A 43 -3.86 11.94 0.29
C ARG A 43 -3.84 10.45 -0.03
N ILE A 44 -2.67 9.90 -0.41
CA ILE A 44 -2.54 8.47 -0.70
C ILE A 44 -2.73 7.64 0.58
N ALA A 45 -2.18 8.07 1.72
CA ALA A 45 -2.43 7.42 3.02
C ALA A 45 -3.93 7.31 3.33
N GLY A 46 -4.72 8.35 3.02
CA GLY A 46 -6.18 8.31 3.13
C GLY A 46 -6.81 7.19 2.29
N VAL A 47 -6.44 7.10 1.01
CA VAL A 47 -6.93 6.03 0.11
C VAL A 47 -6.56 4.64 0.64
N LYS A 48 -5.32 4.47 1.15
CA LYS A 48 -4.90 3.20 1.76
C LYS A 48 -5.72 2.84 2.99
N SER A 49 -6.04 3.83 3.82
CA SER A 49 -6.90 3.64 4.99
C SER A 49 -8.30 3.15 4.58
N ASP A 50 -8.86 3.71 3.51
CA ASP A 50 -10.15 3.30 2.98
C ASP A 50 -10.10 1.87 2.42
N ILE A 51 -9.04 1.50 1.69
CA ILE A 51 -8.82 0.14 1.21
C ILE A 51 -8.77 -0.85 2.39
N VAL A 52 -7.96 -0.55 3.41
CA VAL A 52 -7.86 -1.37 4.63
C VAL A 52 -9.22 -1.56 5.28
N SER A 53 -9.99 -0.49 5.45
CA SER A 53 -11.33 -0.51 6.05
C SER A 53 -12.30 -1.39 5.24
N ASN A 54 -12.30 -1.22 3.91
CA ASN A 54 -13.16 -2.00 3.01
C ASN A 54 -12.82 -3.50 3.06
N LEU A 55 -11.55 -3.85 2.93
CA LEU A 55 -11.10 -5.25 2.96
C LEU A 55 -11.35 -5.88 4.33
N SER A 56 -11.07 -5.16 5.42
CA SER A 56 -11.31 -5.65 6.80
C SER A 56 -12.79 -5.95 7.04
N SER A 57 -13.69 -5.12 6.48
CA SER A 57 -15.13 -5.32 6.58
C SER A 57 -15.57 -6.61 5.87
N VAL A 58 -14.95 -6.96 4.74
CA VAL A 58 -15.25 -8.19 4.00
C VAL A 58 -14.77 -9.43 4.77
N VAL A 59 -13.57 -9.38 5.37
CA VAL A 59 -13.07 -10.46 6.22
C VAL A 59 -14.00 -10.68 7.41
N ALA A 60 -14.39 -9.61 8.10
CA ALA A 60 -15.30 -9.69 9.23
C ALA A 60 -16.69 -10.23 8.83
N ALA A 61 -17.22 -9.81 7.68
CA ALA A 61 -18.50 -10.31 7.16
C ALA A 61 -18.46 -11.80 6.79
N ALA A 62 -17.30 -12.31 6.37
CA ALA A 62 -17.07 -13.74 6.16
C ALA A 62 -16.85 -14.52 7.48
N GLY A 63 -16.87 -13.83 8.63
CA GLY A 63 -16.65 -14.37 9.96
C GLY A 63 -15.18 -14.53 10.35
N GLY A 64 -14.23 -14.07 9.52
CA GLY A 64 -12.79 -14.12 9.83
C GLY A 64 -12.33 -12.93 10.68
N GLU A 65 -11.10 -13.01 11.18
CA GLU A 65 -10.48 -11.90 11.92
C GLU A 65 -9.61 -11.05 10.98
N PRO A 66 -9.95 -9.76 10.76
CA PRO A 66 -9.15 -8.90 9.92
C PRO A 66 -7.81 -8.61 10.58
N LYS A 67 -6.74 -8.68 9.80
CA LYS A 67 -5.39 -8.43 10.29
C LYS A 67 -5.23 -6.97 10.73
N THR A 68 -4.82 -6.79 11.98
CA THR A 68 -4.65 -5.49 12.63
C THR A 68 -3.21 -4.98 12.55
N SER A 69 -2.25 -5.87 12.33
CA SER A 69 -0.82 -5.57 12.26
C SER A 69 -0.30 -5.54 10.81
N GLY A 70 0.53 -4.54 10.53
CA GLY A 70 1.35 -4.50 9.32
C GLY A 70 2.50 -5.54 9.37
N THR A 71 3.20 -5.70 8.26
CA THR A 71 4.37 -6.58 8.11
C THR A 71 5.71 -5.83 8.19
N MET A 72 5.72 -4.49 8.20
CA MET A 72 6.92 -3.69 7.96
C MET A 72 7.30 -2.68 9.05
N VAL A 73 6.73 -2.77 10.25
CA VAL A 73 6.99 -1.79 11.33
C VAL A 73 8.49 -1.61 11.63
N GLY A 74 9.30 -2.68 11.56
CA GLY A 74 10.75 -2.60 11.80
C GLY A 74 11.58 -2.11 10.61
N SER A 75 11.11 -2.29 9.36
CA SER A 75 11.86 -1.90 8.16
C SER A 75 11.75 -0.41 7.87
N MET A 76 10.67 0.26 8.30
CA MET A 76 10.45 1.68 8.06
C MET A 76 11.49 2.59 8.73
N GLN A 77 11.85 2.32 10.00
CA GLN A 77 12.90 3.08 10.69
C GLN A 77 14.28 2.91 10.04
N GLN A 78 14.62 1.69 9.61
CA GLN A 78 15.88 1.43 8.93
C GLN A 78 15.94 2.14 7.57
N PHE A 79 14.83 2.11 6.82
CA PHE A 79 14.70 2.81 5.57
C PHE A 79 14.87 4.32 5.73
N TYR A 80 14.20 4.91 6.71
CA TYR A 80 14.36 6.33 7.02
C TYR A 80 15.83 6.70 7.27
N GLY A 81 16.55 5.87 8.04
CA GLY A 81 17.98 6.04 8.25
C GLY A 81 18.78 6.06 6.93
N LYS A 82 18.48 5.13 6.02
CA LYS A 82 19.13 5.06 4.69
C LYS A 82 18.83 6.28 3.83
N VAL A 83 17.58 6.73 3.77
CA VAL A 83 17.18 7.91 3.00
C VAL A 83 17.86 9.18 3.51
N ARG A 84 17.96 9.37 4.84
CA ARG A 84 18.72 10.49 5.41
C ARG A 84 20.23 10.40 5.15
N ALA A 85 20.78 9.18 5.13
CA ALA A 85 22.20 8.97 4.87
C ALA A 85 22.56 9.17 3.38
N THR A 86 21.56 9.16 2.49
CA THR A 86 21.76 9.40 1.06
C THR A 86 21.95 10.91 0.84
N LEU A 87 23.21 11.33 0.73
CA LEU A 87 23.58 12.72 0.43
C LEU A 87 23.04 13.14 -0.95
N GLY A 88 22.00 13.97 -0.97
CA GLY A 88 21.64 14.77 -2.15
C GLY A 88 20.17 14.71 -2.59
N ASP A 89 19.47 13.57 -2.45
CA ASP A 89 18.09 13.47 -2.98
C ASP A 89 17.17 12.61 -2.11
N THR A 90 16.99 13.08 -0.87
CA THR A 90 16.10 12.49 0.13
C THR A 90 14.67 12.36 -0.41
N LYS A 91 14.22 13.32 -1.23
CA LYS A 91 12.89 13.30 -1.88
C LYS A 91 12.75 12.14 -2.85
N TYR A 92 13.74 11.94 -3.73
CA TYR A 92 13.76 10.82 -4.65
C TYR A 92 13.77 9.47 -3.91
N GLY A 93 14.55 9.36 -2.83
CA GLY A 93 14.60 8.17 -1.98
C GLY A 93 13.21 7.75 -1.47
N TYR A 94 12.45 8.69 -0.91
CA TYR A 94 11.06 8.40 -0.48
C TYR A 94 10.16 7.98 -1.64
N VAL A 95 10.19 8.73 -2.75
CA VAL A 95 9.32 8.46 -3.89
C VAL A 95 9.62 7.10 -4.53
N ALA A 96 10.90 6.71 -4.60
CA ALA A 96 11.31 5.44 -5.18
C ALA A 96 10.78 4.24 -4.39
N GLU A 97 10.77 4.31 -3.06
CA GLU A 97 10.36 3.20 -2.21
C GLU A 97 8.86 3.16 -1.95
N LEU A 98 8.22 4.33 -1.91
CA LEU A 98 6.77 4.39 -1.96
C LEU A 98 6.26 3.78 -3.27
N GLU A 99 6.90 4.03 -4.40
CA GLU A 99 6.54 3.38 -5.67
C GLU A 99 6.76 1.86 -5.64
N GLU A 100 7.85 1.37 -5.06
CA GLU A 100 8.07 -0.07 -4.87
C GLU A 100 7.02 -0.70 -3.92
N SER A 101 6.59 0.04 -2.89
CA SER A 101 5.46 -0.36 -2.06
C SER A 101 4.15 -0.46 -2.85
N GLU A 102 3.88 0.50 -3.75
CA GLU A 102 2.71 0.48 -4.61
C GLU A 102 2.72 -0.69 -5.61
N ASP A 103 3.87 -0.97 -6.21
CA ASP A 103 4.04 -2.08 -7.15
C ASP A 103 3.77 -3.42 -6.47
N ARG A 104 4.32 -3.61 -5.26
CA ARG A 104 4.04 -4.80 -4.44
C ARG A 104 2.57 -4.95 -4.10
N LEU A 105 1.88 -3.86 -3.77
CA LEU A 105 0.45 -3.90 -3.49
C LEU A 105 -0.35 -4.26 -4.74
N LEU A 106 -0.08 -3.60 -5.87
CA LEU A 106 -0.75 -3.86 -7.13
C LEU A 106 -0.60 -5.32 -7.55
N LYS A 107 0.62 -5.85 -7.46
CA LYS A 107 0.92 -7.26 -7.75
C LYS A 107 0.13 -8.19 -6.83
N ALA A 108 0.10 -7.93 -5.52
CA ALA A 108 -0.66 -8.77 -4.58
C ALA A 108 -2.17 -8.76 -4.90
N PHE A 109 -2.72 -7.62 -5.31
CA PHE A 109 -4.11 -7.51 -5.78
C PHE A 109 -4.34 -8.35 -7.04
N ASP A 110 -3.50 -8.20 -8.06
CA ASP A 110 -3.62 -8.96 -9.31
C ASP A 110 -3.48 -10.48 -9.05
N GLU A 111 -2.57 -10.90 -8.17
CA GLU A 111 -2.41 -12.30 -7.73
C GLU A 111 -3.66 -12.82 -7.01
N THR A 112 -4.21 -12.04 -6.06
CA THR A 112 -5.42 -12.41 -5.32
C THR A 112 -6.62 -12.57 -6.25
N ILE A 113 -6.73 -11.73 -7.29
CA ILE A 113 -7.83 -11.77 -8.26
C ILE A 113 -7.67 -12.96 -9.21
N ALA A 114 -6.44 -13.26 -9.63
CA ALA A 114 -6.12 -14.36 -10.54
C ALA A 114 -6.22 -15.75 -9.87
N ASP A 115 -6.01 -15.82 -8.56
CA ASP A 115 -6.08 -17.07 -7.80
C ASP A 115 -7.50 -17.67 -7.84
N GLN A 116 -7.62 -18.92 -8.29
CA GLN A 116 -8.89 -19.64 -8.36
C GLN A 116 -9.37 -20.10 -6.98
N ASP A 117 -8.49 -20.19 -6.00
CA ASP A 117 -8.84 -20.52 -4.63
C ASP A 117 -9.43 -19.32 -3.86
N THR A 118 -9.26 -18.09 -4.37
CA THR A 118 -9.86 -16.88 -3.79
C THR A 118 -11.40 -16.93 -3.90
N PRO A 119 -12.12 -16.86 -2.76
CA PRO A 119 -13.58 -16.84 -2.74
C PRO A 119 -14.18 -15.66 -3.51
N ALA A 120 -15.38 -15.85 -4.09
CA ALA A 120 -16.03 -14.84 -4.93
C ALA A 120 -16.15 -13.46 -4.25
N ALA A 121 -16.61 -13.42 -2.99
CA ALA A 121 -16.74 -12.16 -2.25
C ALA A 121 -15.40 -11.43 -2.03
N ALA A 122 -14.32 -12.19 -1.80
CA ALA A 122 -12.98 -11.62 -1.66
C ALA A 122 -12.44 -11.07 -2.99
N ARG A 123 -12.65 -11.83 -4.08
CA ARG A 123 -12.28 -11.44 -5.43
C ARG A 123 -13.04 -10.19 -5.88
N ASP A 124 -14.34 -10.12 -5.64
CA ASP A 124 -15.18 -8.96 -5.98
C ASP A 124 -14.73 -7.71 -5.20
N ALA A 125 -14.38 -7.87 -3.93
CA ALA A 125 -13.83 -6.78 -3.13
C ALA A 125 -12.50 -6.27 -3.69
N ALA A 126 -11.59 -7.18 -4.06
CA ALA A 126 -10.31 -6.82 -4.66
C ALA A 126 -10.48 -6.14 -6.03
N LEU A 127 -11.35 -6.67 -6.89
CA LEU A 127 -11.68 -6.09 -8.21
C LEU A 127 -12.26 -4.68 -8.09
N ARG A 128 -13.12 -4.44 -7.09
CA ARG A 128 -13.73 -3.13 -6.85
C ARG A 128 -12.70 -2.07 -6.46
N LEU A 129 -11.68 -2.44 -5.70
CA LEU A 129 -10.65 -1.52 -5.17
C LEU A 129 -9.43 -1.40 -6.11
N LEU A 130 -9.26 -2.32 -7.06
CA LEU A 130 -8.15 -2.34 -8.00
C LEU A 130 -7.94 -1.01 -8.77
N PRO A 131 -8.99 -0.30 -9.24
CA PRO A 131 -8.81 0.99 -9.92
C PRO A 131 -8.16 2.06 -9.02
N GLU A 132 -8.49 2.08 -7.73
CA GLU A 132 -7.90 3.03 -6.77
C GLU A 132 -6.43 2.70 -6.51
N VAL A 133 -6.10 1.42 -6.34
CA VAL A 133 -4.72 0.95 -6.19
C VAL A 133 -3.88 1.32 -7.41
N ARG A 134 -4.39 1.08 -8.62
CA ARG A 134 -3.73 1.45 -9.88
C ARG A 134 -3.52 2.95 -10.00
N ALA A 135 -4.52 3.75 -9.63
CA ALA A 135 -4.38 5.21 -9.63
C ALA A 135 -3.29 5.70 -8.67
N CYS A 136 -3.19 5.14 -7.46
CA CYS A 136 -2.12 5.45 -6.50
C CYS A 136 -0.74 5.09 -7.07
N HIS A 137 -0.61 3.88 -7.62
CA HIS A 137 0.61 3.41 -8.27
C HIS A 137 1.05 4.35 -9.41
N ASP A 138 0.14 4.68 -10.32
CA ASP A 138 0.45 5.51 -11.48
C ASP A 138 0.85 6.94 -11.08
N VAL A 139 0.22 7.50 -10.04
CA VAL A 139 0.60 8.81 -9.49
C VAL A 139 2.03 8.79 -8.97
N MET A 140 2.42 7.77 -8.20
CA MET A 140 3.77 7.65 -7.66
C MET A 140 4.81 7.38 -8.73
N ARG A 141 4.50 6.49 -9.66
CA ARG A 141 5.35 6.18 -10.81
C ARG A 141 5.60 7.41 -11.68
N ASN A 142 4.54 8.15 -12.03
CA ASN A 142 4.66 9.38 -12.79
C ASN A 142 5.49 10.43 -12.04
N ARG A 143 5.32 10.54 -10.71
CA ARG A 143 6.12 11.44 -9.87
C ARG A 143 7.60 11.06 -9.87
N LYS A 144 7.91 9.77 -9.72
CA LYS A 144 9.28 9.22 -9.79
C LYS A 144 9.94 9.53 -11.13
N HIS A 145 9.22 9.29 -12.23
CA HIS A 145 9.70 9.61 -13.58
C HIS A 145 9.94 11.11 -13.76
N ALA A 146 9.00 11.96 -13.33
CA ALA A 146 9.15 13.41 -13.43
C ALA A 146 10.38 13.93 -12.66
N MET A 147 10.66 13.37 -11.48
CA MET A 147 11.85 13.72 -10.69
C MET A 147 13.14 13.25 -11.38
N LYS A 148 13.15 12.05 -11.95
CA LYS A 148 14.29 11.51 -12.70
C LYS A 148 14.59 12.30 -13.98
N SER A 149 13.57 12.86 -14.63
CA SER A 149 13.73 13.69 -15.82
C SER A 149 14.18 15.12 -15.54
N ALA A 150 14.02 15.58 -14.29
CA ALA A 150 14.38 16.94 -13.86
C ALA A 150 15.75 17.02 -13.16
N ALA A 151 16.39 15.88 -12.89
CA ALA A 151 17.74 15.74 -12.36
C ALA A 151 18.76 15.58 -13.49
#